data_AF-A0A2G9MWP7-F1
#
_entry.id   AF-A0A2G9MWP7-F1
#
_cell.length_a   1.000
_cell.length_b   1.000
_cell.length_c   1.000
_cell.angle_alpha   90.00
_cell.angle_beta   90.00
_cell.angle_gamma   90.00
#
_symmetry.space_group_name_H-M   'P 1'
#
loop_
_entity.id
_entity.type
_entity.pdbx_description
1 polymer ?
#
loop_
_entity_poly.entity_id
_entity_poly.type
_entity_poly.pdbx_seq_one_letter_code
_entity_poly.pdbx_strand_id
1 'polypeptide(L)'
;MEDLSRFYLKIAKKRTDEESLAAVYECMLTSLRLLCPIAPCTCEAVYGEFFKKHEKEESVHFLGWPAFNEKEIDAVLEKKMMVAQAVIAAATNARQKANVKLRWPLEKISLASTQTEVSSAAEELSGIICEMANVKQVEIGNAPKSSFFLEPNFAKIGEAFKGDSKAVIEELGKIDAKTAAEALSHDGKYAVLGKYEVNNEMVGVKEEAGGYSIAEFEGGKVYLKTEMSKELLQEAYVREVARRVQQQRKGMKLVESDKVTLEIACRGEIREILERGEKEIVQQVNASSVEFVEKAKGKESEEFEIEGEKVGVRVKKD
;
A
#
# COMPACT_ATOMS: atom_id res chain seq x y z
N MET A 1 3.57 0.61 -19.13
CA MET A 1 3.76 1.71 -18.15
C MET A 1 3.45 1.27 -16.72
N GLU A 2 2.43 0.43 -16.51
CA GLU A 2 2.07 -0.03 -15.16
C GLU A 2 3.15 -0.91 -14.52
N ASP A 3 3.69 -1.88 -15.26
CA ASP A 3 4.66 -2.85 -14.72
C ASP A 3 5.99 -2.20 -14.34
N LEU A 4 6.66 -1.53 -15.28
CA LEU A 4 7.98 -0.96 -15.03
C LEU A 4 7.92 0.20 -14.02
N SER A 5 7.05 1.19 -14.26
CA SER A 5 7.06 2.44 -13.49
C SER A 5 6.38 2.33 -12.14
N ARG A 6 5.17 1.77 -12.08
CA ARG A 6 4.37 1.77 -10.84
C ARG A 6 4.77 0.66 -9.90
N PHE A 7 5.34 -0.41 -10.42
CA PHE A 7 5.62 -1.63 -9.69
C PHE A 7 7.13 -1.93 -9.60
N TYR A 8 7.79 -2.25 -10.73
CA TYR A 8 9.17 -2.72 -10.74
C TYR A 8 10.17 -1.71 -10.19
N LEU A 9 10.12 -0.44 -10.63
CA LEU A 9 11.02 0.60 -10.14
C LEU A 9 10.87 0.88 -8.64
N LYS A 10 9.70 0.60 -8.03
CA LYS A 10 9.54 0.74 -6.57
C LYS A 10 10.29 -0.34 -5.81
N ILE A 11 10.30 -1.56 -6.33
CA ILE A 11 11.05 -2.69 -5.77
C ILE A 11 12.55 -2.47 -5.99
N ALA A 12 12.93 -2.15 -7.23
CA ALA A 12 14.32 -1.98 -7.62
C ALA A 12 15.00 -0.81 -6.88
N LYS A 13 14.28 0.26 -6.51
CA LYS A 13 14.87 1.41 -5.79
C LYS A 13 15.57 1.06 -4.48
N LYS A 14 15.18 -0.03 -3.82
CA LYS A 14 15.81 -0.49 -2.57
C LYS A 14 16.89 -1.55 -2.82
N ARG A 15 16.97 -2.07 -4.03
CA ARG A 15 17.91 -3.11 -4.47
C ARG A 15 19.00 -2.45 -5.30
N THR A 16 20.17 -2.31 -4.71
CA THR A 16 21.35 -1.71 -5.38
C THR A 16 22.35 -2.77 -5.81
N ASP A 17 21.95 -4.04 -5.85
CA ASP A 17 22.75 -5.12 -6.42
C ASP A 17 22.88 -4.97 -7.95
N GLU A 18 24.01 -5.44 -8.48
CA GLU A 18 24.33 -5.35 -9.91
C GLU A 18 23.27 -6.03 -10.79
N GLU A 19 22.69 -7.14 -10.34
CA GLU A 19 21.66 -7.89 -11.08
C GLU A 19 20.38 -7.06 -11.25
N SER A 20 19.87 -6.46 -10.16
CA SER A 20 18.69 -5.60 -10.21
C SER A 20 18.92 -4.35 -11.08
N LEU A 21 20.11 -3.75 -11.00
CA LEU A 21 20.47 -2.59 -11.82
C LEU A 21 20.58 -2.95 -13.30
N ALA A 22 21.16 -4.12 -13.62
CA ALA A 22 21.24 -4.62 -14.99
C ALA A 22 19.85 -4.86 -15.59
N ALA A 23 18.95 -5.49 -14.83
CA ALA A 23 17.58 -5.72 -15.27
C ALA A 23 16.81 -4.40 -15.52
N VAL A 24 16.93 -3.40 -14.62
CA VAL A 24 16.34 -2.07 -14.82
C VAL A 24 16.92 -1.40 -16.07
N TYR A 25 18.24 -1.47 -16.26
CA TYR A 25 18.94 -0.89 -17.40
C TYR A 25 18.41 -1.48 -18.72
N GLU A 26 18.36 -2.81 -18.81
CA GLU A 26 17.91 -3.53 -20.00
C GLU A 26 16.44 -3.25 -20.32
N CYS A 27 15.57 -3.24 -19.30
CA CYS A 27 14.15 -2.89 -19.46
C CYS A 27 13.98 -1.46 -19.99
N MET A 28 14.74 -0.51 -19.45
CA MET A 28 14.67 0.90 -19.86
C MET A 28 15.21 1.10 -21.28
N LEU A 29 16.36 0.51 -21.62
CA LEU A 29 16.96 0.61 -22.94
C LEU A 29 16.06 -0.05 -24.01
N THR A 30 15.49 -1.21 -23.70
CA THR A 30 14.55 -1.90 -24.60
C THR A 30 13.28 -1.09 -24.80
N SER A 31 12.71 -0.53 -23.72
CA SER A 31 11.55 0.37 -23.80
C SER A 31 11.84 1.60 -24.65
N LEU A 32 13.05 2.16 -24.55
CA LEU A 32 13.49 3.32 -25.33
C LEU A 32 13.55 3.00 -26.82
N ARG A 33 14.11 1.84 -27.19
CA ARG A 33 14.18 1.34 -28.58
C ARG A 33 12.78 1.11 -29.15
N LEU A 34 11.86 0.53 -28.37
CA LEU A 34 10.46 0.32 -28.77
C LEU A 34 9.69 1.63 -28.95
N LEU A 35 9.97 2.65 -28.12
CA LEU A 35 9.32 3.96 -28.19
C LEU A 35 9.89 4.85 -29.32
N CYS A 36 11.10 4.54 -29.78
CA CYS A 36 11.86 5.35 -30.74
C CYS A 36 11.10 5.69 -32.04
N PRO A 37 10.34 4.78 -32.68
CA PRO A 37 9.54 5.11 -33.87
C PRO A 37 8.43 6.14 -33.62
N ILE A 38 7.97 6.29 -32.37
CA ILE A 38 6.86 7.17 -31.99
C ILE A 38 7.38 8.52 -31.50
N ALA A 39 8.45 8.52 -30.70
CA ALA A 39 9.00 9.72 -30.08
C ALA A 39 10.53 9.83 -30.27
N PRO A 40 11.03 9.95 -31.52
CA PRO A 40 12.44 9.83 -31.85
C PRO A 40 13.32 10.86 -31.12
N CYS A 41 12.94 12.15 -31.14
CA CYS A 41 13.72 13.21 -30.48
C CYS A 41 13.80 13.02 -28.96
N THR A 42 12.71 12.56 -28.34
CA THR A 42 12.68 12.28 -26.89
C THR A 42 13.54 11.08 -26.55
N CYS A 43 13.46 10.01 -27.35
CA CYS A 43 14.29 8.83 -27.16
C CYS A 43 15.78 9.16 -27.33
N GLU A 44 16.15 9.96 -28.32
CA GLU A 44 17.53 10.40 -28.54
C GLU A 44 18.06 11.25 -27.37
N ALA A 45 17.25 12.18 -26.86
CA ALA A 45 17.63 13.00 -25.70
C ALA A 45 17.89 12.15 -24.44
N VAL A 46 17.00 11.18 -24.16
CA VAL A 46 17.16 10.26 -23.02
C VAL A 46 18.35 9.32 -23.23
N TYR A 47 18.53 8.81 -24.44
CA TYR A 47 19.68 7.96 -24.79
C TYR A 47 21.01 8.69 -24.59
N GLY A 48 21.12 9.90 -25.12
CA GLY A 48 22.32 10.73 -25.03
C GLY A 48 22.75 11.03 -23.59
N GLU A 49 21.79 11.28 -22.71
CA GLU A 49 22.07 11.63 -21.31
C GLU A 49 22.47 10.39 -20.48
N PHE A 50 21.74 9.27 -20.64
CA PHE A 50 21.83 8.16 -19.69
C PHE A 50 22.51 6.89 -20.23
N PHE A 51 22.48 6.64 -21.55
CA PHE A 51 22.88 5.35 -22.13
C PHE A 51 24.11 5.45 -23.04
N LYS A 52 24.33 6.58 -23.71
CA LYS A 52 25.42 6.78 -24.68
C LYS A 52 26.82 6.47 -24.14
N LYS A 53 27.06 6.66 -22.84
CA LYS A 53 28.37 6.36 -22.20
C LYS A 53 28.61 4.87 -21.99
N HIS A 54 27.54 4.07 -22.00
CA HIS A 54 27.57 2.64 -21.71
C HIS A 54 27.36 1.78 -22.97
N GLU A 55 26.90 2.40 -24.06
CA GLU A 55 26.67 1.78 -25.35
C GLU A 55 27.75 2.13 -26.38
N LYS A 56 27.90 1.29 -27.40
CA LYS A 56 28.87 1.51 -28.48
C LYS A 56 28.40 2.50 -29.55
N GLU A 57 27.08 2.60 -29.73
CA GLU A 57 26.47 3.42 -30.76
C GLU A 57 26.30 4.87 -30.29
N GLU A 58 26.38 5.83 -31.21
CA GLU A 58 26.29 7.25 -30.83
C GLU A 58 24.86 7.77 -30.67
N SER A 59 23.88 7.02 -31.21
CA SER A 59 22.45 7.37 -31.25
C SER A 59 21.59 6.12 -31.03
N VAL A 60 20.43 6.31 -30.39
CA VAL A 60 19.45 5.24 -30.19
C VAL A 60 18.93 4.68 -31.51
N HIS A 61 18.99 5.47 -32.59
CA HIS A 61 18.53 5.10 -33.93
C HIS A 61 19.45 4.09 -34.63
N PHE A 62 20.70 3.95 -34.16
CA PHE A 62 21.65 2.98 -34.70
C PHE A 62 21.61 1.63 -33.97
N LEU A 63 20.95 1.57 -32.81
CA LEU A 63 20.71 0.31 -32.13
C LEU A 63 19.76 -0.56 -32.97
N GLY A 64 20.05 -1.86 -33.03
CA GLY A 64 19.16 -2.81 -33.69
C GLY A 64 17.76 -2.82 -33.06
N TRP A 65 16.79 -3.44 -33.73
CA TRP A 65 15.49 -3.69 -33.13
C TRP A 65 15.60 -4.73 -32.00
N PRO A 66 14.91 -4.57 -30.85
CA PRO A 66 14.96 -5.57 -29.79
C PRO A 66 14.39 -6.92 -30.26
N ALA A 67 15.16 -7.99 -30.04
CA ALA A 67 14.73 -9.36 -30.30
C ALA A 67 14.12 -9.95 -29.04
N PHE A 68 13.09 -10.80 -29.20
CA PHE A 68 12.53 -11.53 -28.07
C PHE A 68 13.44 -12.72 -27.70
N ASN A 69 13.55 -13.02 -26.40
CA ASN A 69 14.27 -14.19 -25.91
C ASN A 69 13.30 -15.13 -25.18
N GLU A 70 13.00 -16.28 -25.80
CA GLU A 70 12.05 -17.25 -25.25
C GLU A 70 12.53 -17.87 -23.92
N LYS A 71 13.84 -17.87 -23.65
CA LYS A 71 14.41 -18.42 -22.41
C LYS A 71 14.21 -17.53 -21.19
N GLU A 72 13.90 -16.26 -21.40
CA GLU A 72 13.65 -15.29 -20.31
C GLU A 72 12.16 -15.24 -19.93
N ILE A 73 11.30 -15.94 -20.67
CA ILE A 73 9.87 -16.00 -20.39
C ILE A 73 9.61 -17.09 -19.36
N ASP A 74 9.28 -16.68 -18.13
CA ASP A 74 8.85 -17.57 -17.05
C ASP A 74 7.37 -17.36 -16.73
N ALA A 75 6.52 -18.11 -17.41
CA ALA A 75 5.06 -18.05 -17.22
C ALA A 75 4.60 -18.46 -15.81
N VAL A 76 5.41 -19.24 -15.07
CA VAL A 76 5.08 -19.61 -13.68
C VAL A 76 5.35 -18.43 -12.77
N LEU A 77 6.49 -17.77 -12.91
CA LEU A 77 6.82 -16.57 -12.17
C LEU A 77 5.84 -15.42 -12.46
N GLU A 78 5.48 -15.21 -13.73
CA GLU A 78 4.50 -14.19 -14.13
C GLU A 78 3.16 -14.40 -13.42
N LYS A 79 2.65 -15.64 -13.37
CA LYS A 79 1.42 -15.97 -12.64
C LYS A 79 1.53 -15.69 -11.14
N LYS A 80 2.63 -16.10 -10.50
CA LYS A 80 2.89 -15.79 -9.08
C LYS A 80 2.91 -14.28 -8.86
N MET A 81 3.49 -13.55 -9.80
CA MET A 81 3.59 -12.10 -9.75
C MET A 81 2.23 -11.41 -9.87
N MET A 82 1.36 -11.90 -10.76
CA MET A 82 -0.02 -11.42 -10.88
C MET A 82 -0.80 -11.61 -9.57
N VAL A 83 -0.64 -12.76 -8.90
CA VAL A 83 -1.24 -13.00 -7.59
C VAL A 83 -0.72 -11.98 -6.56
N ALA A 84 0.59 -11.77 -6.48
CA ALA A 84 1.17 -10.80 -5.55
C ALA A 84 0.64 -9.37 -5.81
N GLN A 85 0.53 -8.96 -7.07
CA GLN A 85 -0.06 -7.67 -7.44
C GLN A 85 -1.52 -7.56 -7.02
N ALA A 86 -2.32 -8.61 -7.22
CA ALA A 86 -3.72 -8.64 -6.80
C ALA A 86 -3.87 -8.52 -5.27
N VAL A 87 -3.02 -9.22 -4.51
CA VAL A 87 -2.98 -9.11 -3.04
C VAL A 87 -2.57 -7.69 -2.60
N ILE A 88 -1.57 -7.08 -3.23
CA ILE A 88 -1.13 -5.71 -2.92
C ILE A 88 -2.25 -4.69 -3.24
N ALA A 89 -2.95 -4.87 -4.36
CA ALA A 89 -4.09 -4.03 -4.73
C ALA A 89 -5.23 -4.17 -3.70
N ALA A 90 -5.56 -5.40 -3.30
CA ALA A 90 -6.55 -5.67 -2.27
C ALA A 90 -6.17 -5.05 -0.92
N ALA A 91 -4.92 -5.20 -0.49
CA ALA A 91 -4.42 -4.58 0.73
C ALA A 91 -4.50 -3.05 0.67
N THR A 92 -4.18 -2.45 -0.49
CA THR A 92 -4.30 -1.00 -0.70
C THR A 92 -5.76 -0.55 -0.61
N ASN A 93 -6.69 -1.31 -1.19
CA ASN A 93 -8.12 -1.04 -1.11
C ASN A 93 -8.64 -1.15 0.33
N ALA A 94 -8.26 -2.20 1.06
CA ALA A 94 -8.59 -2.35 2.49
C ALA A 94 -8.07 -1.15 3.30
N ARG A 95 -6.82 -0.72 3.02
CA ARG A 95 -6.24 0.45 3.67
C ARG A 95 -7.02 1.74 3.40
N GLN A 96 -7.43 1.96 2.16
CA GLN A 96 -8.25 3.12 1.79
C GLN A 96 -9.61 3.10 2.45
N LYS A 97 -10.29 1.94 2.50
CA LYS A 97 -11.56 1.77 3.23
C LYS A 97 -11.43 2.10 4.72
N ALA A 98 -10.30 1.75 5.33
CA ALA A 98 -9.99 2.07 6.72
C ALA A 98 -9.50 3.51 6.94
N ASN A 99 -9.35 4.31 5.87
CA ASN A 99 -8.80 5.67 5.91
C ASN A 99 -7.41 5.76 6.56
N VAL A 100 -6.60 4.70 6.43
CA VAL A 100 -5.23 4.67 6.99
C VAL A 100 -4.24 5.23 5.96
N LYS A 101 -3.30 6.07 6.41
CA LYS A 101 -2.27 6.67 5.56
C LYS A 101 -1.34 5.60 4.97
N LEU A 102 -1.06 5.67 3.66
CA LEU A 102 -0.20 4.70 2.95
C LEU A 102 1.22 4.57 3.52
N ARG A 103 1.77 5.64 4.12
CA ARG A 103 3.14 5.65 4.68
C ARG A 103 3.24 5.00 6.05
N TRP A 104 2.11 4.79 6.72
CA TRP A 104 2.08 4.25 8.06
C TRP A 104 2.24 2.72 8.00
N PRO A 105 3.28 2.18 8.65
CA PRO A 105 3.48 0.75 8.68
C PRO A 105 2.32 0.10 9.41
N LEU A 106 1.80 -1.01 8.86
CA LEU A 106 0.80 -1.84 9.50
C LEU A 106 1.42 -3.13 10.00
N GLU A 107 0.78 -3.77 10.98
CA GLU A 107 1.31 -4.96 11.62
C GLU A 107 1.32 -6.14 10.65
N LYS A 108 0.14 -6.54 10.15
CA LYS A 108 0.03 -7.73 9.34
C LYS A 108 -1.11 -7.71 8.32
N ILE A 109 -0.92 -8.51 7.28
CA ILE A 109 -1.94 -8.93 6.33
C ILE A 109 -2.20 -10.41 6.58
N SER A 110 -3.46 -10.79 6.77
CA SER A 110 -3.88 -12.19 6.76
C SER A 110 -4.58 -12.49 5.44
N LEU A 111 -4.11 -13.53 4.74
CA LEU A 111 -4.63 -13.96 3.46
C LEU A 111 -5.47 -15.23 3.64
N ALA A 112 -6.75 -15.17 3.25
CA ALA A 112 -7.60 -16.33 3.17
C ALA A 112 -7.86 -16.68 1.70
N SER A 113 -7.40 -17.84 1.26
CA SER A 113 -7.63 -18.36 -0.08
C SER A 113 -7.94 -19.85 -0.02
N THR A 114 -8.85 -20.29 -0.88
CA THR A 114 -9.14 -21.71 -1.12
C THR A 114 -8.19 -22.33 -2.14
N GLN A 115 -7.42 -21.52 -2.86
CA GLN A 115 -6.49 -21.97 -3.90
C GLN A 115 -5.08 -22.12 -3.33
N THR A 116 -4.50 -23.31 -3.49
CA THR A 116 -3.13 -23.59 -3.03
C THR A 116 -2.09 -22.76 -3.79
N GLU A 117 -2.32 -22.50 -5.08
CA GLU A 117 -1.43 -21.67 -5.92
C GLU A 117 -1.34 -20.22 -5.43
N VAL A 118 -2.45 -19.66 -4.97
CA VAL A 118 -2.49 -18.30 -4.42
C VAL A 118 -1.72 -18.23 -3.10
N SER A 119 -1.94 -19.22 -2.24
CA SER A 119 -1.24 -19.32 -0.96
C SER A 119 0.26 -19.48 -1.14
N SER A 120 0.72 -20.36 -2.04
CA SER A 120 2.15 -20.58 -2.27
C SER A 120 2.83 -19.35 -2.90
N ALA A 121 2.18 -18.70 -3.87
CA ALA A 121 2.69 -17.47 -4.48
C ALA A 121 2.83 -16.34 -3.46
N ALA A 122 1.84 -16.18 -2.58
CA ALA A 122 1.89 -15.17 -1.52
C ALA A 122 2.96 -15.45 -0.48
N GLU A 123 3.28 -16.72 -0.21
CA GLU A 123 4.34 -17.12 0.72
C GLU A 123 5.72 -16.79 0.14
N GLU A 124 5.97 -17.22 -1.10
CA GLU A 124 7.24 -17.03 -1.80
C GLU A 124 7.53 -15.55 -2.05
N LEU A 125 6.50 -14.75 -2.37
CA LEU A 125 6.61 -13.32 -2.64
C LEU A 125 6.23 -12.44 -1.44
N SER A 126 6.14 -13.02 -0.24
CA SER A 126 5.74 -12.33 0.98
C SER A 126 6.57 -11.09 1.27
N GLY A 127 7.89 -11.14 1.03
CA GLY A 127 8.78 -9.98 1.17
C GLY A 127 8.37 -8.81 0.28
N ILE A 128 8.06 -9.07 -1.00
CA ILE A 128 7.61 -8.03 -1.94
C ILE A 128 6.25 -7.47 -1.51
N ILE A 129 5.33 -8.34 -1.06
CA ILE A 129 4.00 -7.94 -0.61
C ILE A 129 4.11 -7.04 0.64
N CYS A 130 4.88 -7.44 1.65
CA CYS A 130 5.14 -6.66 2.86
C CYS A 130 5.68 -5.27 2.52
N GLU A 131 6.66 -5.21 1.62
CA GLU A 131 7.28 -3.95 1.24
C GLU A 131 6.34 -3.01 0.47
N MET A 132 5.62 -3.54 -0.51
CA MET A 132 4.74 -2.76 -1.38
C MET A 132 3.47 -2.33 -0.65
N ALA A 133 2.95 -3.18 0.24
CA ALA A 133 1.83 -2.86 1.10
C ALA A 133 2.25 -2.09 2.37
N ASN A 134 3.54 -1.93 2.67
CA ASN A 134 4.06 -1.31 3.89
C ASN A 134 3.47 -1.96 5.16
N VAL A 135 3.69 -3.26 5.27
CA VAL A 135 3.22 -4.13 6.36
C VAL A 135 4.39 -4.94 6.89
N LYS A 136 4.41 -5.29 8.18
CA LYS A 136 5.53 -6.05 8.77
C LYS A 136 5.49 -7.54 8.40
N GLN A 137 4.31 -8.14 8.29
CA GLN A 137 4.17 -9.57 8.03
C GLN A 137 2.96 -9.91 7.14
N VAL A 138 3.06 -11.00 6.38
CA VAL A 138 1.94 -11.68 5.72
C VAL A 138 1.73 -13.03 6.40
N GLU A 139 0.51 -13.31 6.85
CA GLU A 139 0.07 -14.60 7.38
C GLU A 139 -0.89 -15.26 6.38
N ILE A 140 -0.69 -16.55 6.09
CA ILE A 140 -1.46 -17.27 5.07
C ILE A 140 -2.31 -18.33 5.77
N GLY A 141 -3.58 -18.45 5.38
CA GLY A 141 -4.50 -19.49 5.87
C GLY A 141 -5.15 -19.18 7.23
N ASN A 142 -4.72 -18.14 7.94
CA ASN A 142 -5.31 -17.72 9.22
C ASN A 142 -6.23 -16.51 9.03
N ALA A 143 -7.49 -16.76 8.64
CA ALA A 143 -8.51 -15.71 8.68
C ALA A 143 -8.80 -15.34 10.16
N PRO A 144 -8.88 -14.04 10.51
CA PRO A 144 -9.31 -13.64 11.84
C PRO A 144 -10.75 -14.11 12.10
N LYS A 145 -11.15 -14.15 13.38
CA LYS A 145 -12.55 -14.41 13.73
C LYS A 145 -13.42 -13.29 13.20
N SER A 146 -14.16 -13.57 12.14
CA SER A 146 -15.09 -12.64 11.52
C SER A 146 -16.51 -12.84 12.05
N SER A 147 -17.21 -11.72 12.25
CA SER A 147 -18.66 -11.70 12.39
C SER A 147 -19.27 -11.33 11.04
N PHE A 148 -20.33 -12.04 10.67
CA PHE A 148 -21.08 -11.74 9.45
C PHE A 148 -22.34 -10.97 9.85
N PHE A 149 -22.66 -9.94 9.08
CA PHE A 149 -23.88 -9.15 9.24
C PHE A 149 -24.59 -9.07 7.89
N LEU A 150 -25.92 -9.21 7.92
CA LEU A 150 -26.75 -8.92 6.76
C LEU A 150 -27.03 -7.43 6.76
N GLU A 151 -26.57 -6.74 5.73
CA GLU A 151 -26.86 -5.33 5.50
C GLU A 151 -28.03 -5.23 4.50
N PRO A 152 -29.26 -4.93 4.99
CA PRO A 152 -30.41 -4.78 4.13
C PRO A 152 -30.29 -3.51 3.27
N ASN A 153 -30.50 -3.67 1.96
CA ASN A 153 -30.65 -2.55 1.05
C ASN A 153 -32.06 -1.97 1.18
N PHE A 154 -32.20 -0.97 2.05
CA PHE A 154 -33.47 -0.33 2.38
C PHE A 154 -34.25 0.18 1.15
N ALA A 155 -33.58 0.62 0.09
CA ALA A 155 -34.22 1.11 -1.12
C ALA A 155 -34.94 -0.03 -1.88
N LYS A 156 -34.21 -1.12 -2.15
CA LYS A 156 -34.77 -2.27 -2.89
C LYS A 156 -35.76 -3.08 -2.05
N ILE A 157 -35.52 -3.20 -0.75
CA ILE A 157 -36.46 -3.84 0.19
C ILE A 157 -37.74 -2.99 0.33
N GLY A 158 -37.62 -1.66 0.35
CA GLY A 158 -38.75 -0.74 0.39
C GLY A 158 -39.62 -0.82 -0.88
N GLU A 159 -39.01 -0.93 -2.05
CA GLU A 159 -39.72 -1.12 -3.33
C GLU A 159 -40.41 -2.49 -3.43
N ALA A 160 -39.74 -3.56 -2.98
CA ALA A 160 -40.26 -4.93 -3.09
C ALA A 160 -41.34 -5.28 -2.05
N PHE A 161 -41.18 -4.83 -0.80
CA PHE A 161 -41.99 -5.29 0.33
C PHE A 161 -42.85 -4.21 1.00
N LYS A 162 -42.74 -2.94 0.55
CA LYS A 162 -43.57 -1.80 0.98
C LYS A 162 -43.82 -1.77 2.50
N GLY A 163 -45.02 -2.11 2.96
CA GLY A 163 -45.45 -2.03 4.36
C GLY A 163 -44.75 -3.02 5.31
N ASP A 164 -44.27 -4.15 4.79
CA ASP A 164 -43.64 -5.22 5.58
C ASP A 164 -42.10 -5.09 5.63
N SER A 165 -41.55 -4.05 4.98
CA SER A 165 -40.12 -3.76 4.93
C SER A 165 -39.47 -3.69 6.32
N LYS A 166 -40.13 -3.07 7.30
CA LYS A 166 -39.64 -2.99 8.69
C LYS A 166 -39.54 -4.35 9.37
N ALA A 167 -40.52 -5.23 9.16
CA ALA A 167 -40.53 -6.57 9.75
C ALA A 167 -39.45 -7.48 9.11
N VAL A 168 -39.22 -7.34 7.81
CA VAL A 168 -38.16 -8.08 7.09
C VAL A 168 -36.77 -7.61 7.55
N ILE A 169 -36.55 -6.31 7.75
CA ILE A 169 -35.28 -5.75 8.22
C ILE A 169 -34.96 -6.20 9.65
N GLU A 170 -35.96 -6.19 10.54
CA GLU A 170 -35.80 -6.56 11.94
C GLU A 170 -35.49 -8.05 12.10
N GLU A 171 -36.07 -8.89 11.24
CA GLU A 171 -35.81 -10.33 11.27
C GLU A 171 -34.50 -10.71 10.57
N LEU A 172 -34.10 -9.99 9.51
CA LEU A 172 -32.76 -10.10 8.91
C LEU A 172 -31.64 -9.81 9.91
N GLY A 173 -31.88 -8.93 10.89
CA GLY A 173 -30.94 -8.65 11.97
C GLY A 173 -30.79 -9.78 13.01
N LYS A 174 -31.71 -10.75 13.05
CA LYS A 174 -31.69 -11.90 13.99
C LYS A 174 -31.21 -13.20 13.36
N ILE A 175 -31.15 -13.26 12.04
CA ILE A 175 -30.72 -14.44 11.29
C ILE A 175 -29.20 -14.57 11.39
N ASP A 176 -28.71 -15.82 11.50
CA ASP A 176 -27.29 -16.11 11.41
C ASP A 176 -26.79 -15.80 9.98
N ALA A 177 -26.08 -14.69 9.83
CA ALA A 177 -25.63 -14.17 8.55
C ALA A 177 -24.77 -15.16 7.76
N LYS A 178 -24.15 -16.15 8.42
CA LYS A 178 -23.35 -17.17 7.76
C LYS A 178 -24.19 -18.15 6.94
N THR A 179 -25.31 -18.62 7.48
CA THR A 179 -26.24 -19.51 6.75
C THR A 179 -26.99 -18.76 5.66
N ALA A 180 -27.34 -17.50 5.90
CA ALA A 180 -27.92 -16.64 4.87
C ALA A 180 -26.93 -16.33 3.73
N ALA A 181 -25.64 -16.11 4.03
CA ALA A 181 -24.60 -15.88 3.03
C ALA A 181 -24.32 -17.12 2.16
N GLU A 182 -24.31 -18.31 2.76
CA GLU A 182 -24.16 -19.59 2.06
C GLU A 182 -25.35 -19.83 1.13
N ALA A 183 -26.59 -19.63 1.60
CA ALA A 183 -27.80 -19.80 0.79
C ALA A 183 -27.95 -18.75 -0.32
N LEU A 184 -27.59 -17.48 -0.06
CA LEU A 184 -27.58 -16.41 -1.07
C LEU A 184 -26.52 -16.65 -2.16
N SER A 185 -25.40 -17.31 -1.83
CA SER A 185 -24.36 -17.67 -2.80
C SER A 185 -24.72 -18.90 -3.64
N HIS A 186 -25.46 -19.86 -3.08
CA HIS A 186 -25.81 -21.12 -3.76
C HIS A 186 -27.13 -21.05 -4.56
N ASP A 187 -28.20 -20.50 -3.97
CA ASP A 187 -29.55 -20.48 -4.55
C ASP A 187 -29.98 -19.09 -5.04
N GLY A 188 -29.19 -18.04 -4.77
CA GLY A 188 -29.46 -16.66 -5.18
C GLY A 188 -30.67 -16.02 -4.48
N LYS A 189 -31.30 -16.74 -3.56
CA LYS A 189 -32.51 -16.35 -2.82
C LYS A 189 -32.46 -16.90 -1.40
N TYR A 190 -32.90 -16.10 -0.44
CA TYR A 190 -33.10 -16.51 0.93
C TYR A 190 -34.50 -16.14 1.40
N ALA A 191 -35.25 -17.11 1.92
CA ALA A 191 -36.60 -16.89 2.39
C ALA A 191 -36.57 -16.35 3.83
N VAL A 192 -36.92 -15.07 4.00
CA VAL A 192 -37.14 -14.45 5.31
C VAL A 192 -38.59 -14.66 5.72
N LEU A 193 -38.80 -15.12 6.97
CA LEU A 193 -40.13 -15.41 7.54
C LEU A 193 -40.96 -16.45 6.73
N GLY A 194 -40.33 -17.27 5.90
CA GLY A 194 -41.00 -18.27 5.05
C GLY A 194 -41.94 -17.69 3.99
N LYS A 195 -41.91 -16.36 3.76
CA LYS A 195 -42.87 -15.65 2.91
C LYS A 195 -42.26 -14.58 2.00
N TYR A 196 -41.09 -14.05 2.35
CA TYR A 196 -40.43 -12.98 1.59
C TYR A 196 -39.09 -13.48 1.04
N GLU A 197 -38.98 -13.60 -0.29
CA GLU A 197 -37.74 -14.01 -0.96
C GLU A 197 -36.83 -12.81 -1.14
N VAL A 198 -35.67 -12.84 -0.49
CA VAL A 198 -34.66 -11.78 -0.56
C VAL A 198 -33.51 -12.25 -1.43
N ASN A 199 -33.06 -11.42 -2.36
CA ASN A 199 -31.98 -11.73 -3.29
C ASN A 199 -30.69 -10.95 -2.93
N ASN A 200 -29.58 -11.27 -3.61
CA ASN A 200 -28.28 -10.58 -3.45
C ASN A 200 -28.30 -9.07 -3.75
N GLU A 201 -29.36 -8.57 -4.39
CA GLU A 201 -29.53 -7.13 -4.61
C GLU A 201 -30.17 -6.43 -3.41
N MET A 202 -31.02 -7.16 -2.67
CA MET A 202 -31.77 -6.65 -1.52
C MET A 202 -31.01 -6.81 -0.21
N VAL A 203 -30.09 -7.77 -0.09
CA VAL A 203 -29.28 -7.98 1.11
C VAL A 203 -27.82 -8.19 0.72
N GLY A 204 -26.96 -7.31 1.23
CA GLY A 204 -25.51 -7.50 1.17
C GLY A 204 -25.03 -8.25 2.40
N VAL A 205 -24.08 -9.16 2.25
CA VAL A 205 -23.37 -9.76 3.39
C VAL A 205 -22.14 -8.90 3.66
N LYS A 206 -22.10 -8.26 4.82
CA LYS A 206 -20.89 -7.60 5.32
C LYS A 206 -20.17 -8.54 6.27
N GLU A 207 -18.88 -8.68 6.02
CA GLU A 207 -17.97 -9.34 6.93
C GLU A 207 -17.25 -8.24 7.72
N GLU A 208 -17.25 -8.34 9.04
CA GLU A 208 -16.45 -7.49 9.92
C GLU A 208 -15.53 -8.36 10.77
N ALA A 209 -14.24 -8.02 10.76
CA ALA A 209 -13.26 -8.58 11.66
C ALA A 209 -12.74 -7.42 12.52
N GLY A 210 -12.97 -7.51 13.84
CA GLY A 210 -12.59 -6.44 14.77
C GLY A 210 -11.11 -6.09 14.65
N GLY A 211 -10.80 -4.82 14.35
CA GLY A 211 -9.44 -4.35 14.15
C GLY A 211 -8.82 -4.65 12.78
N TYR A 212 -9.60 -5.20 11.83
CA TYR A 212 -9.17 -5.48 10.47
C TYR A 212 -10.06 -4.78 9.44
N SER A 213 -9.47 -4.43 8.30
CA SER A 213 -10.19 -4.05 7.10
C SER A 213 -10.11 -5.15 6.06
N ILE A 214 -11.24 -5.42 5.40
CA ILE A 214 -11.39 -6.56 4.50
C ILE A 214 -11.51 -6.07 3.04
N ALA A 215 -10.75 -6.70 2.17
CA ALA A 215 -10.86 -6.56 0.73
C ALA A 215 -10.79 -7.91 0.03
N GLU A 216 -11.63 -8.07 -0.99
CA GLU A 216 -11.66 -9.28 -1.81
C GLU A 216 -10.87 -9.06 -3.09
N PHE A 217 -10.32 -10.13 -3.63
CA PHE A 217 -9.63 -10.14 -4.92
C PHE A 217 -9.81 -11.49 -5.61
N GLU A 218 -9.41 -11.57 -6.87
CA GLU A 218 -9.46 -12.81 -7.63
C GLU A 218 -8.56 -13.87 -6.98
N GLY A 219 -9.18 -14.88 -6.37
CA GLY A 219 -8.48 -15.96 -5.67
C GLY A 219 -8.51 -15.88 -4.15
N GLY A 220 -9.10 -14.86 -3.51
CA GLY A 220 -9.25 -14.87 -2.04
C GLY A 220 -9.66 -13.55 -1.39
N LYS A 221 -9.45 -13.46 -0.09
CA LYS A 221 -9.69 -12.28 0.74
C LYS A 221 -8.43 -11.87 1.51
N VAL A 222 -8.23 -10.57 1.61
CA VAL A 222 -7.18 -9.93 2.39
C VAL A 222 -7.81 -9.26 3.62
N TYR A 223 -7.30 -9.62 4.79
CA TYR A 223 -7.62 -9.00 6.07
C TYR A 223 -6.41 -8.17 6.50
N LEU A 224 -6.53 -6.86 6.42
CA LEU A 224 -5.48 -5.94 6.81
C LEU A 224 -5.67 -5.51 8.26
N LYS A 225 -4.73 -5.81 9.15
CA LYS A 225 -4.82 -5.34 10.55
C LYS A 225 -4.61 -3.83 10.59
N THR A 226 -5.63 -3.09 10.99
CA THR A 226 -5.65 -1.62 11.00
C THR A 226 -5.38 -1.03 12.37
N GLU A 227 -5.54 -1.81 13.43
CA GLU A 227 -5.15 -1.39 14.78
C GLU A 227 -3.65 -1.15 14.86
N MET A 228 -3.28 0.08 15.24
CA MET A 228 -1.89 0.49 15.39
C MET A 228 -1.43 0.26 16.83
N SER A 229 -0.35 -0.51 16.99
CA SER A 229 0.35 -0.59 18.27
C SER A 229 1.10 0.72 18.57
N LYS A 230 1.50 0.93 19.83
CA LYS A 230 2.30 2.10 20.23
C LYS A 230 3.62 2.19 19.47
N GLU A 231 4.23 1.04 19.18
CA GLU A 231 5.48 0.93 18.41
C GLU A 231 5.25 1.30 16.93
N LEU A 232 4.14 0.88 16.32
CA LEU A 232 3.82 1.24 14.94
C LEU A 232 3.47 2.73 14.81
N LEU A 233 2.78 3.31 15.80
CA LEU A 233 2.53 4.76 15.84
C LEU A 233 3.83 5.55 15.96
N GLN A 234 4.75 5.08 16.82
CA GLN A 234 6.08 5.66 16.94
C GLN A 234 6.83 5.66 15.60
N GLU A 235 6.94 4.51 14.96
CA GLU A 235 7.61 4.40 13.66
C GLU A 235 6.93 5.28 12.60
N ALA A 236 5.59 5.33 12.60
CA ALA A 236 4.83 6.19 11.69
C ALA A 236 5.17 7.67 11.88
N TYR A 237 5.24 8.14 13.14
CA TYR A 237 5.49 9.54 13.46
C TYR A 237 6.94 9.93 13.18
N VAL A 238 7.88 9.04 13.51
CA VAL A 238 9.29 9.18 13.14
C VAL A 238 9.44 9.35 11.63
N ARG A 239 8.78 8.51 10.83
CA ARG A 239 8.82 8.60 9.36
C ARG A 239 8.23 9.91 8.83
N GLU A 240 7.15 10.42 9.42
CA GLU A 240 6.58 11.73 9.02
C GLU A 240 7.53 12.88 9.36
N VAL A 241 8.13 12.88 10.56
CA VAL A 241 9.15 13.88 10.94
C VAL A 241 10.35 13.80 10.02
N ALA A 242 10.92 12.61 9.81
CA ALA A 242 12.08 12.42 8.96
C ALA A 242 11.82 12.91 7.53
N ARG A 243 10.64 12.65 6.98
CA ARG A 243 10.23 13.16 5.66
C ARG A 243 10.23 14.69 5.62
N ARG A 244 9.72 15.34 6.65
CA ARG A 244 9.65 16.82 6.74
C ARG A 244 11.05 17.42 6.86
N VAL A 245 11.90 16.82 7.68
CA VAL A 245 13.33 17.17 7.77
C VAL A 245 13.99 17.08 6.40
N GLN A 246 13.80 15.97 5.66
CA GLN A 246 14.40 15.79 4.34
C GLN A 246 13.86 16.78 3.30
N GLN A 247 12.58 17.15 3.39
CA GLN A 247 11.99 18.19 2.54
C GLN A 247 12.63 19.56 2.82
N GLN A 248 12.80 19.92 4.09
CA GLN A 248 13.46 21.17 4.49
C GLN A 248 14.94 21.19 4.06
N ARG A 249 15.67 20.08 4.22
CA ARG A 249 17.06 19.94 3.75
C ARG A 249 17.20 20.21 2.25
N LYS A 250 16.28 19.68 1.44
CA LYS A 250 16.24 19.94 -0.02
C LYS A 250 15.98 21.41 -0.33
N GLY A 251 15.06 22.06 0.39
CA GLY A 251 14.82 23.50 0.28
C GLY A 251 16.08 24.33 0.60
N MET A 252 16.88 23.87 1.56
CA MET A 252 18.15 24.48 1.96
C MET A 252 19.35 24.09 1.08
N LYS A 253 19.15 23.26 0.04
CA LYS A 253 20.22 22.71 -0.83
C LYS A 253 21.32 21.95 -0.07
N LEU A 254 20.98 21.33 1.05
CA LEU A 254 21.90 20.47 1.81
C LEU A 254 22.02 19.09 1.15
N VAL A 255 23.20 18.48 1.27
CA VAL A 255 23.46 17.11 0.78
C VAL A 255 23.19 16.12 1.92
N GLU A 256 22.84 14.87 1.62
CA GLU A 256 22.54 13.83 2.63
C GLU A 256 23.70 13.58 3.62
N SER A 257 24.94 13.84 3.18
CA SER A 257 26.15 13.74 4.01
C SER A 257 26.31 14.86 5.03
N ASP A 258 25.62 15.99 4.87
CA ASP A 258 25.70 17.10 5.82
C ASP A 258 25.10 16.70 7.17
N LYS A 259 25.82 16.97 8.26
CA LYS A 259 25.26 16.86 9.60
C LYS A 259 24.40 18.08 9.93
N VAL A 260 23.32 17.84 10.67
CA VAL A 260 22.34 18.87 11.04
C VAL A 260 21.93 18.71 12.49
N THR A 261 21.63 19.83 13.13
CA THR A 261 20.94 19.86 14.41
C THR A 261 19.45 20.07 14.17
N LEU A 262 18.61 19.30 14.84
CA LEU A 262 17.15 19.35 14.70
C LEU A 262 16.49 19.93 15.93
N GLU A 263 15.53 20.84 15.73
CA GLU A 263 14.56 21.22 16.76
C GLU A 263 13.18 20.72 16.34
N ILE A 264 12.54 19.92 17.19
CA ILE A 264 11.19 19.41 16.97
C ILE A 264 10.25 20.05 18.00
N ALA A 265 9.28 20.80 17.51
CA ALA A 265 8.26 21.43 18.33
C ALA A 265 7.01 20.55 18.42
N CYS A 266 6.76 19.95 19.58
CA CYS A 266 5.60 19.08 19.82
C CYS A 266 5.18 19.09 21.29
N ARG A 267 3.95 18.65 21.58
CA ARG A 267 3.35 18.63 22.92
C ARG A 267 2.57 17.33 23.11
N GLY A 268 2.12 17.08 24.35
CA GLY A 268 1.22 15.97 24.65
C GLY A 268 1.77 14.59 24.30
N GLU A 269 0.88 13.71 23.85
CA GLU A 269 1.18 12.31 23.55
C GLU A 269 2.18 12.17 22.39
N ILE A 270 2.12 13.04 21.37
CA ILE A 270 3.06 13.02 20.25
C ILE A 270 4.49 13.24 20.71
N ARG A 271 4.70 14.14 21.68
CA ARG A 271 6.03 14.39 22.22
C ARG A 271 6.60 13.13 22.87
N GLU A 272 5.83 12.45 23.71
CA GLU A 272 6.29 11.23 24.37
C GLU A 272 6.64 10.12 23.36
N ILE A 273 5.86 10.01 22.29
CA ILE A 273 6.08 9.04 21.22
C ILE A 273 7.36 9.37 20.45
N LEU A 274 7.55 10.63 20.05
CA LEU A 274 8.72 11.07 19.29
C LEU A 274 10.00 11.04 20.12
N GLU A 275 9.95 11.37 21.41
CA GLU A 275 11.09 11.28 22.33
C GLU A 275 11.59 9.83 22.45
N ARG A 276 10.69 8.85 22.52
CA ARG A 276 11.10 7.43 22.47
C ARG A 276 11.78 7.07 21.14
N GLY A 277 11.37 7.72 20.05
CA GLY A 277 11.87 7.49 18.69
C GLY A 277 13.10 8.32 18.31
N GLU A 278 13.68 9.07 19.26
CA GLU A 278 14.77 10.02 19.00
C GLU A 278 15.94 9.38 18.24
N LYS A 279 16.38 8.20 18.69
CA LYS A 279 17.49 7.47 18.05
C LYS A 279 17.22 7.15 16.59
N GLU A 280 15.99 6.78 16.26
CA GLU A 280 15.59 6.45 14.89
C GLU A 280 15.54 7.72 14.03
N ILE A 281 15.04 8.84 14.58
CA ILE A 281 15.04 10.14 13.88
C ILE A 281 16.47 10.54 13.54
N VAL A 282 17.38 10.50 14.54
CA VAL A 282 18.79 10.86 14.38
C VAL A 282 19.46 10.05 13.28
N GLN A 283 19.24 8.73 13.27
CA GLN A 283 19.79 7.83 12.28
C GLN A 283 19.21 8.06 10.88
N GLN A 284 17.89 8.19 10.75
CA GLN A 284 17.23 8.34 9.44
C GLN A 284 17.55 9.65 8.74
N VAL A 285 17.84 10.71 9.49
CA VAL A 285 18.10 12.04 8.93
C VAL A 285 19.56 12.48 9.03
N ASN A 286 20.45 11.62 9.52
CA ASN A 286 21.86 11.92 9.74
C ASN A 286 22.05 13.22 10.57
N ALA A 287 21.33 13.32 11.69
CA ALA A 287 21.42 14.46 12.60
C ALA A 287 22.51 14.27 13.66
N SER A 288 23.04 15.36 14.18
CA SER A 288 23.97 15.37 15.31
C SER A 288 23.25 15.29 16.64
N SER A 289 22.10 15.96 16.74
CA SER A 289 21.24 15.98 17.92
C SER A 289 19.81 16.38 17.54
N VAL A 290 18.88 16.03 18.43
CA VAL A 290 17.47 16.41 18.34
C VAL A 290 17.09 17.07 19.66
N GLU A 291 16.55 18.30 19.59
CA GLU A 291 16.01 19.01 20.75
C GLU A 291 14.49 19.10 20.64
N PHE A 292 13.79 18.60 21.65
CA PHE A 292 12.33 18.68 21.73
C PHE A 292 11.89 19.94 22.48
N VAL A 293 11.18 20.82 21.78
CA VAL A 293 10.71 22.12 22.30
C VAL A 293 9.18 22.19 22.28
N GLU A 294 8.58 23.06 23.08
CA GLU A 294 7.12 23.21 23.08
C GLU A 294 6.57 24.07 21.93
N LYS A 295 7.39 24.97 21.38
CA LYS A 295 7.05 25.87 20.28
C LYS A 295 8.29 26.10 19.44
N ALA A 296 8.14 25.99 18.13
CA ALA A 296 9.24 26.27 17.21
C ALA A 296 9.59 27.76 17.30
N LYS A 297 10.86 28.07 17.58
CA LYS A 297 11.36 29.45 17.61
C LYS A 297 12.10 29.74 16.31
N GLY A 298 11.60 30.69 15.51
CA GLY A 298 12.32 31.25 14.35
C GLY A 298 11.59 31.12 13.00
N LYS A 299 11.98 31.97 12.03
CA LYS A 299 11.37 32.11 10.70
C LYS A 299 11.51 30.90 9.77
N GLU A 300 12.39 29.95 10.11
CA GLU A 300 12.71 28.75 9.29
C GLU A 300 12.04 27.47 9.83
N SER A 301 11.03 27.61 10.67
CA SER A 301 10.26 26.47 11.15
C SER A 301 9.16 26.10 10.16
N GLU A 302 9.09 24.81 9.78
CA GLU A 302 7.98 24.26 9.02
C GLU A 302 7.00 23.57 9.97
N GLU A 303 5.75 24.03 9.99
CA GLU A 303 4.68 23.39 10.74
C GLU A 303 3.91 22.39 9.87
N PHE A 304 3.48 21.30 10.49
CA PHE A 304 2.63 20.30 9.89
C PHE A 304 1.78 19.58 10.94
N GLU A 305 0.89 18.73 10.46
CA GLU A 305 -0.08 18.04 11.29
C GLU A 305 0.16 16.53 11.29
N ILE A 306 0.14 15.94 12.48
CA ILE A 306 0.10 14.49 12.71
C ILE A 306 -1.13 14.24 13.59
N GLU A 307 -2.11 13.46 13.10
CA GLU A 307 -3.35 13.14 13.83
C GLU A 307 -4.07 14.32 14.49
N GLY A 308 -4.21 15.46 13.80
CA GLY A 308 -4.88 16.63 14.37
C GLY A 308 -3.97 17.56 15.18
N GLU A 309 -2.77 17.12 15.55
CA GLU A 309 -1.84 17.89 16.36
C GLU A 309 -0.74 18.54 15.52
N LYS A 310 -0.39 19.78 15.91
CA LYS A 310 0.65 20.56 15.23
C LYS A 310 2.03 20.16 15.70
N VAL A 311 2.87 19.79 14.75
CA VAL A 311 4.30 19.51 14.92
C VAL A 311 5.10 20.50 14.08
N GLY A 312 6.07 21.17 14.68
CA GLY A 312 7.03 22.03 13.99
C GLY A 312 8.38 21.34 13.86
N VAL A 313 9.06 21.52 12.73
CA VAL A 313 10.45 21.05 12.54
C VAL A 313 11.30 22.24 12.10
N ARG A 314 12.52 22.31 12.64
CA ARG A 314 13.53 23.24 12.19
C ARG A 314 14.87 22.52 12.05
N VAL A 315 15.46 22.66 10.86
CA VAL A 315 16.78 22.13 10.54
C VAL A 315 17.80 23.26 10.64
N LYS A 316 18.88 23.03 11.39
CA LYS A 316 20.06 23.90 11.44
C LYS A 316 21.26 23.14 10.90
N LYS A 317 22.01 23.75 9.97
CA LYS A 317 23.28 23.18 9.51
C LYS A 317 24.32 23.36 10.63
N ASP A 318 25.06 22.30 10.92
CA ASP A 318 26.23 22.35 11.82
C ASP A 318 27.42 23.07 11.16
#